data_AF-A0A2H6AS20-F1
#
_entry.id   AF-A0A2H6AS20-F1
#
_cell.length_a   1.000
_cell.length_b   1.000
_cell.length_c   1.000
_cell.angle_alpha   90.00
_cell.angle_beta   90.00
_cell.angle_gamma   90.00
#
_symmetry.space_group_name_H-M   'P 1'
#
loop_
_entity.id
_entity.type
_entity.pdbx_description
1 polymer ?
#
loop_
_entity_poly.entity_id
_entity_poly.type
_entity_poly.pdbx_seq_one_letter_code
_entity_poly.pdbx_strand_id
1 'polypeptide(L)'
;MKRRPPASAPAGASVRVSAPPRGARVAPYAAPRSSGGGAVSGQGFPLYLTTEAPCPYLPGRRERRVVAFLDDLPPAAFDRLIAQGWRRSGHVLYRPVCRTCASCIPVRIPVARFRWSRTFRRVWKRNAHLRWSEREPRATDEQYALFRRYVGARHAEGGMDGMDWEEYRALVEDAASGTFVGEFREPDGRLVAVTLSDRTADGLSGVYKFYDPDLAGRSPGTFVVLWHVVRAAELGLPYVYLGYWIPQCPKMAYKARYRPLERLGPGEVWEPLEPEAADGTVCAEDGRDGAG
;
A
#
# COMPACT_ATOMS: atom_id res chain seq x y z
N MET A 1 34.01 1.42 -3.91
CA MET A 1 33.67 2.11 -2.64
C MET A 1 32.25 1.74 -2.24
N LYS A 2 32.07 0.86 -1.24
CA LYS A 2 30.75 0.44 -0.74
C LYS A 2 30.10 1.63 -0.01
N ARG A 3 29.05 2.23 -0.59
CA ARG A 3 28.25 3.25 0.10
C ARG A 3 27.53 2.57 1.26
N ARG A 4 27.82 3.03 2.47
CA ARG A 4 27.10 2.67 3.69
C ARG A 4 25.63 3.08 3.51
N PRO A 5 24.63 2.22 3.76
CA PRO A 5 23.23 2.62 3.68
C PRO A 5 22.97 3.77 4.67
N PRO A 6 22.06 4.71 4.36
CA PRO A 6 21.66 5.74 5.32
C PRO A 6 21.14 5.06 6.58
N ALA A 7 21.59 5.55 7.74
CA ALA A 7 21.22 4.96 9.03
C ALA A 7 19.70 4.89 9.16
N SER A 8 19.17 3.71 9.47
CA SER A 8 17.81 3.57 9.98
C SER A 8 17.64 4.53 11.17
N ALA A 9 16.51 5.22 11.25
CA ALA A 9 16.14 5.93 12.47
C ALA A 9 16.24 4.92 13.63
N PRO A 10 16.86 5.27 14.77
CA PRO A 10 16.97 4.34 15.88
C PRO A 10 15.56 3.89 16.29
N ALA A 11 15.38 2.58 16.44
CA ALA A 11 14.13 1.99 16.93
C ALA A 11 13.71 2.74 18.20
N GLY A 12 12.45 3.19 18.27
CA GLY A 12 11.95 3.94 19.43
C GLY A 12 11.90 5.47 19.27
N ALA A 13 12.79 6.09 18.48
CA ALA A 13 12.86 7.55 18.41
C ALA A 13 11.73 8.17 17.58
N SER A 14 10.94 9.05 18.21
CA SER A 14 9.95 9.87 17.51
C SER A 14 10.68 10.98 16.73
N VAL A 15 10.58 10.97 15.40
CA VAL A 15 11.14 12.01 14.54
C VAL A 15 10.00 12.89 14.02
N ARG A 16 10.24 14.20 13.90
CA ARG A 16 9.31 15.06 13.16
C ARG A 16 9.27 14.60 11.71
N VAL A 17 8.11 14.75 11.09
CA VAL A 17 7.97 14.52 9.65
C VAL A 17 8.89 15.51 8.92
N SER A 18 9.89 15.00 8.19
CA SER A 18 10.83 15.81 7.42
C SER A 18 10.11 16.72 6.42
N ALA A 19 10.72 17.84 6.02
CA ALA A 19 10.23 18.57 4.86
C ALA A 19 10.35 17.68 3.59
N PRO A 20 9.44 17.79 2.60
CA PRO A 20 9.60 17.06 1.36
C PRO A 20 10.95 17.44 0.74
N PRO A 21 11.75 16.48 0.24
CA PRO A 21 13.08 16.78 -0.27
C PRO A 21 12.98 17.83 -1.39
N ARG A 22 13.73 18.93 -1.26
CA ARG A 22 13.86 19.93 -2.32
C ARG A 22 14.76 19.35 -3.40
N GLY A 23 14.19 18.92 -4.53
CA GLY A 23 14.94 18.64 -5.75
C GLY A 23 15.99 17.53 -5.66
N ALA A 24 15.85 16.58 -4.73
CA ALA A 24 16.75 15.44 -4.66
C ALA A 24 16.55 14.56 -5.90
N ARG A 25 17.45 14.69 -6.88
CA ARG A 25 17.65 13.68 -7.90
C ARG A 25 18.19 12.45 -7.18
N VAL A 26 17.30 11.59 -6.71
CA VAL A 26 17.69 10.22 -6.35
C VAL A 26 18.29 9.66 -7.64
N ALA A 27 19.57 9.27 -7.58
CA ALA A 27 20.26 8.74 -8.75
C ALA A 27 19.38 7.66 -9.39
N PRO A 28 19.25 7.60 -10.73
CA PRO A 28 18.45 6.57 -11.36
C PRO A 28 18.95 5.22 -10.85
N TYR A 29 18.08 4.52 -10.12
CA TYR A 29 18.33 3.15 -9.73
C TYR A 29 18.41 2.35 -11.02
N ALA A 30 19.62 1.89 -11.36
CA ALA A 30 19.79 0.89 -12.40
C ALA A 30 19.15 -0.38 -11.83
N ALA A 31 17.92 -0.67 -12.26
CA ALA A 31 17.31 -1.97 -12.00
C ALA A 31 18.36 -3.04 -12.36
N PRO A 32 18.62 -4.02 -11.48
CA PRO A 32 19.44 -5.14 -11.88
C PRO A 32 18.86 -5.67 -13.18
N ARG A 33 19.67 -5.73 -14.24
CA ARG A 33 19.25 -6.23 -15.55
C ARG A 33 18.60 -7.58 -15.28
N SER A 34 17.31 -7.71 -15.57
CA SER A 34 16.65 -9.01 -15.64
C SER A 34 17.40 -9.79 -16.71
N SER A 35 18.34 -10.62 -16.29
CA SER A 35 19.05 -11.53 -17.16
C SER A 35 18.04 -12.53 -17.71
N GLY A 36 17.61 -12.30 -18.95
CA GLY A 36 16.93 -13.27 -19.79
C GLY A 36 15.49 -13.60 -19.39
N GLY A 37 14.55 -13.32 -20.30
CA GLY A 37 13.31 -14.07 -20.37
C GLY A 37 13.65 -15.55 -20.65
N GLY A 38 13.65 -16.35 -19.60
CA GLY A 38 13.55 -17.79 -19.66
C GLY A 38 12.33 -18.18 -18.83
N ALA A 39 11.50 -19.08 -19.37
CA ALA A 39 10.37 -19.65 -18.66
C ALA A 39 10.79 -20.06 -17.24
N VAL A 40 10.14 -19.51 -16.21
CA VAL A 40 10.43 -19.89 -14.82
C VAL A 40 9.81 -21.26 -14.60
N SER A 41 10.63 -22.29 -14.79
CA SER A 41 10.45 -23.60 -14.19
C SER A 41 10.27 -23.43 -12.67
N GLY A 42 9.17 -24.02 -12.15
CA GLY A 42 8.81 -24.23 -10.75
C GLY A 42 9.36 -23.22 -9.74
N GLN A 43 8.52 -22.28 -9.29
CA GLN A 43 8.76 -21.64 -8.00
C GLN A 43 8.93 -22.77 -6.96
N GLY A 44 10.11 -22.89 -6.36
CA GLY A 44 10.47 -23.97 -5.44
C GLY A 44 9.76 -23.90 -4.08
N PHE A 45 8.49 -23.50 -4.07
CA PHE A 45 7.60 -23.36 -2.93
C PHE A 45 6.15 -23.58 -3.41
N PRO A 46 5.27 -24.10 -2.55
CA PRO A 46 3.90 -24.40 -2.91
C PRO A 46 3.08 -23.13 -3.20
N LEU A 47 2.21 -23.24 -4.21
CA LEU A 47 1.19 -22.25 -4.52
C LEU A 47 -0.19 -22.89 -4.39
N TYR A 48 -1.11 -22.16 -3.77
CA TYR A 48 -2.47 -22.63 -3.57
C TYR A 48 -3.46 -21.72 -4.29
N LEU A 49 -4.58 -22.28 -4.73
CA LEU A 49 -5.68 -21.51 -5.31
C LEU A 49 -6.81 -21.42 -4.29
N THR A 50 -7.32 -20.21 -4.07
CA THR A 50 -8.53 -20.04 -3.25
C THR A 50 -9.74 -20.59 -4.00
N THR A 51 -10.79 -20.92 -3.25
CA THR A 51 -12.13 -21.05 -3.83
C THR A 51 -12.61 -19.70 -4.37
N GLU A 52 -13.57 -19.74 -5.29
CA GLU A 52 -14.17 -18.51 -5.80
C GLU A 52 -15.13 -17.90 -4.78
N ALA A 53 -14.94 -16.62 -4.49
CA ALA A 53 -15.78 -15.84 -3.58
C ALA A 53 -16.35 -14.60 -4.30
N PRO A 54 -17.38 -13.93 -3.74
CA PRO A 54 -17.82 -12.62 -4.23
C PRO A 54 -16.65 -11.61 -4.23
N CYS A 55 -16.53 -10.82 -5.29
CA CYS A 55 -15.47 -9.81 -5.38
C CYS A 55 -15.71 -8.68 -4.37
N PRO A 56 -14.74 -8.34 -3.52
CA PRO A 56 -14.90 -7.30 -2.50
C PRO A 56 -14.90 -5.87 -3.10
N TYR A 57 -14.58 -5.73 -4.39
CA TYR A 57 -14.40 -4.43 -5.05
C TYR A 57 -15.45 -4.12 -6.10
N LEU A 58 -15.94 -5.13 -6.83
CA LEU A 58 -16.84 -4.99 -7.96
C LEU A 58 -18.09 -5.85 -7.72
N PRO A 59 -19.25 -5.25 -7.41
CA PRO A 59 -20.50 -5.98 -7.23
C PRO A 59 -20.84 -6.88 -8.42
N GLY A 60 -21.41 -8.05 -8.15
CA GLY A 60 -21.79 -9.03 -9.19
C GLY A 60 -20.62 -9.76 -9.85
N ARG A 61 -19.37 -9.48 -9.47
CA ARG A 61 -18.19 -10.24 -9.93
C ARG A 61 -17.75 -11.24 -8.88
N ARG A 62 -17.05 -12.28 -9.35
CA ARG A 62 -16.38 -13.26 -8.48
C ARG A 62 -14.88 -13.03 -8.52
N GLU A 63 -14.22 -13.26 -7.39
CA GLU A 63 -12.77 -13.25 -7.29
C GLU A 63 -12.19 -14.63 -7.03
N ARG A 64 -10.93 -14.81 -7.43
CA ARG A 64 -10.09 -15.95 -7.08
C ARG A 64 -8.66 -15.46 -6.95
N ARG A 65 -7.90 -16.06 -6.04
CA ARG A 65 -6.51 -15.67 -5.78
C ARG A 65 -5.61 -16.89 -5.84
N VAL A 66 -4.39 -16.70 -6.32
CA VAL A 66 -3.29 -17.60 -6.01
C VAL A 66 -2.62 -17.08 -4.74
N VAL A 67 -2.27 -17.97 -3.84
CA VAL A 67 -1.71 -17.66 -2.53
C VAL A 67 -0.44 -18.46 -2.25
N ALA A 68 0.48 -17.86 -1.52
CA ALA A 68 1.68 -18.48 -0.96
C ALA A 68 1.78 -18.08 0.52
N PHE A 69 2.22 -19.00 1.37
CA PHE A 69 2.40 -18.75 2.80
C PHE A 69 3.82 -18.27 3.08
N LEU A 70 3.99 -17.28 3.95
CA LEU A 70 5.30 -16.71 4.25
C LEU A 70 6.29 -17.75 4.77
N ASP A 71 5.82 -18.70 5.59
CA ASP A 71 6.67 -19.73 6.21
C ASP A 71 7.26 -20.70 5.17
N ASP A 72 6.59 -20.86 4.03
CA ASP A 72 7.03 -21.71 2.93
C ASP A 72 7.95 -20.98 1.95
N LEU A 73 8.14 -19.66 2.11
CA LEU A 73 8.90 -18.85 1.16
C LEU A 73 10.39 -18.81 1.52
N PRO A 74 11.27 -19.06 0.53
CA PRO A 74 12.66 -18.66 0.64
C PRO A 74 12.77 -17.14 0.90
N PRO A 75 13.72 -16.66 1.71
CA PRO A 75 13.85 -15.23 2.01
C PRO A 75 13.89 -14.31 0.78
N ALA A 76 14.54 -14.75 -0.31
CA ALA A 76 14.62 -14.00 -1.56
C ALA A 76 13.34 -14.07 -2.44
N ALA A 77 12.36 -14.90 -2.08
CA ALA A 77 11.11 -15.01 -2.83
C ALA A 77 10.15 -13.85 -2.51
N PHE A 78 10.10 -13.40 -1.25
CA PHE A 78 9.23 -12.31 -0.82
C PHE A 78 9.40 -11.05 -1.68
N ASP A 79 10.63 -10.54 -1.78
CA ASP A 79 10.95 -9.34 -2.57
C ASP A 79 10.57 -9.49 -4.04
N ARG A 80 10.88 -10.66 -4.63
CA ARG A 80 10.56 -10.96 -6.02
C ARG A 80 9.06 -10.97 -6.27
N LEU A 81 8.29 -11.58 -5.38
CA LEU A 81 6.84 -11.66 -5.50
C LEU A 81 6.20 -10.26 -5.40
N ILE A 82 6.63 -9.43 -4.43
CA ILE A 82 6.14 -8.05 -4.32
C ILE A 82 6.47 -7.24 -5.59
N ALA A 83 7.68 -7.40 -6.14
CA ALA A 83 8.10 -6.77 -7.39
C ALA A 83 7.30 -7.28 -8.61
N GLN A 84 6.79 -8.51 -8.57
CA GLN A 84 5.89 -9.13 -9.55
C GLN A 84 4.40 -8.84 -9.26
N GLY A 85 4.11 -7.86 -8.41
CA GLY A 85 2.75 -7.38 -8.17
C GLY A 85 1.93 -8.18 -7.16
N TRP A 86 2.52 -9.15 -6.47
CA TRP A 86 1.89 -9.81 -5.33
C TRP A 86 1.72 -8.84 -4.15
N ARG A 87 0.78 -9.15 -3.26
CA ARG A 87 0.47 -8.36 -2.07
C ARG A 87 0.36 -9.25 -0.84
N ARG A 88 0.66 -8.68 0.33
CA ARG A 88 0.59 -9.36 1.62
C ARG A 88 -0.71 -9.07 2.35
N SER A 89 -1.19 -10.05 3.12
CA SER A 89 -2.22 -9.91 4.15
C SER A 89 -1.92 -10.92 5.26
N GLY A 90 -1.48 -10.46 6.43
CA GLY A 90 -0.97 -11.34 7.49
C GLY A 90 0.16 -12.24 6.99
N HIS A 91 0.06 -13.53 7.30
CA HIS A 91 1.02 -14.57 6.91
C HIS A 91 0.93 -15.03 5.43
N VAL A 92 0.10 -14.38 4.60
CA VAL A 92 -0.18 -14.81 3.21
C VAL A 92 0.25 -13.74 2.20
N LEU A 93 0.92 -14.17 1.13
CA LEU A 93 1.04 -13.42 -0.13
C LEU A 93 -0.01 -13.88 -1.13
N TYR A 94 -0.61 -12.95 -1.87
CA TYR A 94 -1.63 -13.26 -2.85
C TYR A 94 -1.54 -12.43 -4.14
N ARG A 95 -2.05 -13.03 -5.23
CA ARG A 95 -2.29 -12.36 -6.51
C ARG A 95 -3.66 -12.76 -7.08
N PRO A 96 -4.53 -11.81 -7.47
CA PRO A 96 -5.79 -12.11 -8.14
C PRO A 96 -5.58 -12.83 -9.47
N VAL A 97 -6.35 -13.91 -9.69
CA VAL A 97 -6.36 -14.76 -10.90
C VAL A 97 -7.80 -15.09 -11.28
N CYS A 98 -8.63 -14.05 -11.29
CA CYS A 98 -10.06 -14.14 -11.60
C CYS A 98 -10.26 -14.64 -13.04
N ARG A 99 -11.27 -15.49 -13.27
CA ARG A 99 -11.53 -16.09 -14.58
C ARG A 99 -12.01 -15.09 -15.64
N THR A 100 -12.78 -14.09 -15.23
CA THR A 100 -13.52 -13.18 -16.14
C THR A 100 -13.20 -11.69 -15.89
N CYS A 101 -12.08 -11.40 -15.21
CA CYS A 101 -11.73 -10.04 -14.80
C CYS A 101 -10.22 -9.87 -14.65
N ALA A 102 -9.69 -8.74 -15.11
CA ALA A 102 -8.30 -8.33 -14.94
C ALA A 102 -8.17 -6.92 -14.32
N SER A 103 -9.22 -6.43 -13.66
CA SER A 103 -9.26 -5.04 -13.15
C SER A 103 -8.34 -4.78 -11.96
N CYS A 104 -7.83 -5.80 -11.27
CA CYS A 104 -6.89 -5.66 -10.16
C CYS A 104 -5.47 -5.45 -10.69
N ILE A 105 -5.10 -4.20 -10.97
CA ILE A 105 -3.83 -3.86 -11.60
C ILE A 105 -2.82 -3.45 -10.52
N PRO A 106 -1.69 -4.16 -10.33
CA PRO A 106 -0.64 -3.73 -9.42
C PRO A 106 -0.08 -2.36 -9.82
N VAL A 107 0.06 -1.45 -8.86
CA VAL A 107 0.63 -0.13 -9.10
C VAL A 107 1.72 0.24 -8.09
N ARG A 108 2.69 1.06 -8.54
CA ARG A 108 3.77 1.60 -7.70
C ARG A 108 4.12 3.04 -8.08
N ILE A 109 4.67 3.79 -7.14
CA ILE A 109 5.20 5.14 -7.36
C ILE A 109 6.71 5.03 -7.59
N PRO A 110 7.26 5.53 -8.71
CA PRO A 110 8.69 5.76 -8.86
C PRO A 110 9.10 7.01 -8.06
N VAL A 111 9.72 6.78 -6.90
CA VAL A 111 10.01 7.79 -5.86
C VAL A 111 10.79 8.98 -6.41
N ALA A 112 11.85 8.71 -7.18
CA ALA A 112 12.71 9.74 -7.77
C ALA A 112 11.97 10.71 -8.70
N ARG A 113 10.83 10.29 -9.26
CA ARG A 113 10.04 11.08 -10.23
C ARG A 113 8.77 11.65 -9.62
N PHE A 114 8.47 11.37 -8.34
CA PHE A 114 7.22 11.77 -7.71
C PHE A 114 6.99 13.28 -7.75
N ARG A 115 5.78 13.70 -8.16
CA ARG A 115 5.41 15.11 -8.30
C ARG A 115 4.46 15.55 -7.19
N TRP A 116 4.92 16.49 -6.37
CA TRP A 116 4.10 17.12 -5.33
C TRP A 116 3.10 18.11 -5.93
N SER A 117 1.83 17.74 -5.97
CA SER A 117 0.74 18.66 -6.34
C SER A 117 0.46 19.71 -5.25
N ARG A 118 -0.25 20.80 -5.59
CA ARG A 118 -0.70 21.81 -4.62
C ARG A 118 -1.51 21.17 -3.48
N THR A 119 -2.37 20.20 -3.82
CA THR A 119 -3.17 19.45 -2.84
C THR A 119 -2.30 18.60 -1.92
N PHE A 120 -1.32 17.87 -2.46
CA PHE A 120 -0.40 17.06 -1.64
C PHE A 120 0.44 17.92 -0.70
N ARG A 121 0.93 19.08 -1.17
CA ARG A 121 1.66 20.03 -0.30
C ARG A 121 0.77 20.55 0.84
N ARG A 122 -0.52 20.81 0.57
CA ARG A 122 -1.48 21.24 1.60
C ARG A 122 -1.73 20.15 2.63
N VAL A 123 -1.96 18.91 2.19
CA VAL A 123 -2.12 17.74 3.06
C VAL A 123 -0.87 17.53 3.91
N TRP A 124 0.32 17.64 3.33
CA TRP A 124 1.58 17.54 4.07
C TRP A 124 1.67 18.60 5.17
N LYS A 125 1.49 19.87 4.81
CA LYS A 125 1.58 21.00 5.75
C LYS A 125 0.62 20.83 6.94
N ARG A 126 -0.60 20.36 6.68
CA ARG A 126 -1.64 20.17 7.71
C ARG A 126 -1.33 19.07 8.73
N ASN A 127 -0.38 18.18 8.41
CA ASN A 127 0.00 17.06 9.27
C ASN A 127 1.48 17.11 9.68
N ALA A 128 2.20 18.19 9.33
CA ALA A 128 3.63 18.31 9.57
C ALA A 128 4.02 18.42 11.05
N HIS A 129 3.05 18.72 11.92
CA HIS A 129 3.24 18.74 13.38
C HIS A 129 3.20 17.35 14.01
N LEU A 130 2.73 16.32 13.28
CA LEU A 130 2.72 14.96 13.76
C LEU A 130 4.15 14.46 14.00
N ARG A 131 4.29 13.66 15.05
CA ARG A 131 5.49 12.90 15.37
C ARG A 131 5.30 11.51 14.84
N TRP A 132 6.29 10.96 14.14
CA TRP A 132 6.21 9.59 13.66
C TRP A 132 7.34 8.74 14.23
N SER A 133 7.10 7.43 14.33
CA SER A 133 8.12 6.50 14.79
C SER A 133 7.97 5.12 14.16
N GLU A 134 9.09 4.48 13.85
CA GLU A 134 9.14 3.09 13.41
C GLU A 134 9.13 2.18 14.65
N ARG A 135 8.27 1.17 14.64
CA ARG A 135 8.09 0.17 15.70
C ARG A 135 8.20 -1.22 15.11
N GLU A 136 8.63 -2.16 15.95
CA GLU A 136 8.50 -3.59 15.65
C GLU A 136 7.02 -3.93 15.38
N PRO A 137 6.74 -4.93 14.53
CA PRO A 137 5.39 -5.40 14.27
C PRO A 137 4.82 -6.14 15.48
N ARG A 138 4.44 -5.38 16.51
CA ARG A 138 3.78 -5.85 17.72
C ARG A 138 2.44 -5.14 17.86
N ALA A 139 1.39 -5.93 18.04
CA ALA A 139 0.04 -5.40 18.23
C ALA A 139 -0.05 -4.75 19.62
N THR A 140 -0.75 -3.62 19.71
CA THR A 140 -1.05 -2.96 20.98
C THR A 140 -2.54 -2.62 21.09
N ASP A 141 -3.03 -2.54 22.33
CA ASP A 141 -4.44 -2.20 22.60
C ASP A 141 -4.81 -0.82 22.04
N GLU A 142 -3.92 0.17 22.13
CA GLU A 142 -4.14 1.51 21.59
C GLU A 142 -4.30 1.48 20.06
N GLN A 143 -3.47 0.70 19.37
CA GLN A 143 -3.58 0.54 17.92
C GLN A 143 -4.88 -0.18 17.55
N TYR A 144 -5.26 -1.24 18.27
CA TYR A 144 -6.49 -1.99 18.00
C TYR A 144 -7.75 -1.15 18.26
N ALA A 145 -7.76 -0.34 19.32
CA ALA A 145 -8.85 0.60 19.59
C ALA A 145 -9.02 1.61 18.44
N LEU A 146 -7.91 2.14 17.91
CA LEU A 146 -7.93 3.02 16.75
C LEU A 146 -8.38 2.29 15.47
N PHE A 147 -7.92 1.06 15.26
CA PHE A 147 -8.34 0.20 14.15
C PHE A 147 -9.85 -0.01 14.15
N ARG A 148 -10.43 -0.41 15.29
CA ARG A 148 -11.88 -0.62 15.44
C ARG A 148 -12.69 0.63 15.13
N ARG A 149 -12.27 1.80 15.64
CA ARG A 149 -12.92 3.09 15.32
C ARG A 149 -12.86 3.38 13.82
N TYR A 150 -11.71 3.17 13.19
CA TYR A 150 -11.53 3.41 11.76
C TYR A 150 -12.40 2.49 10.90
N VAL A 151 -12.42 1.19 11.19
CA VAL A 151 -13.20 0.21 10.45
C VAL A 151 -14.70 0.46 10.65
N GLY A 152 -15.17 0.68 11.88
CA GLY A 152 -16.57 0.99 12.13
C GLY A 152 -17.06 2.24 11.39
N ALA A 153 -16.23 3.28 11.29
CA ALA A 153 -16.61 4.52 10.59
C ALA A 153 -16.57 4.42 9.05
N ARG A 154 -15.72 3.56 8.48
CA ARG A 154 -15.39 3.58 7.03
C ARG A 154 -15.72 2.29 6.28
N HIS A 155 -15.96 1.22 7.02
CA HIS A 155 -16.10 -0.15 6.52
C HIS A 155 -17.26 -0.87 7.21
N ALA A 156 -18.34 -0.18 7.59
CA ALA A 156 -19.54 -0.79 8.18
C ALA A 156 -20.24 -1.88 7.33
N GLU A 157 -19.78 -2.10 6.09
CA GLU A 157 -20.24 -3.16 5.17
C GLU A 157 -19.05 -3.89 4.50
N GLY A 158 -17.83 -3.77 5.04
CA GLY A 158 -16.63 -4.42 4.50
C GLY A 158 -16.12 -5.44 5.50
N GLY A 159 -15.78 -6.65 5.04
CA GLY A 159 -15.44 -7.82 5.89
C GLY A 159 -14.19 -7.75 6.78
N MET A 160 -13.83 -6.56 7.28
CA MET A 160 -12.93 -6.35 8.42
C MET A 160 -13.65 -5.76 9.63
N ASP A 161 -14.94 -5.41 9.51
CA ASP A 161 -15.82 -4.86 10.57
C ASP A 161 -15.99 -5.78 11.79
N GLY A 162 -15.87 -7.08 11.57
CA GLY A 162 -15.91 -8.11 12.62
C GLY A 162 -14.54 -8.54 13.16
N MET A 163 -13.43 -7.94 12.71
CA MET A 163 -12.10 -8.44 13.06
C MET A 163 -11.84 -8.32 14.58
N ASP A 164 -11.57 -9.44 15.23
CA ASP A 164 -11.29 -9.47 16.66
C ASP A 164 -9.82 -9.14 16.99
N TRP A 165 -9.47 -9.20 18.27
CA TRP A 165 -8.10 -8.89 18.72
C TRP A 165 -7.08 -9.91 18.20
N GLU A 166 -7.43 -11.19 18.16
CA GLU A 166 -6.51 -12.26 17.73
C GLU A 166 -6.25 -12.14 16.23
N GLU A 167 -7.28 -11.86 15.43
CA GLU A 167 -7.15 -11.62 14.00
C GLU A 167 -6.36 -10.33 13.69
N TYR A 168 -6.61 -9.25 14.44
CA TYR A 168 -5.81 -8.02 14.34
C TYR A 168 -4.34 -8.30 14.70
N ARG A 169 -4.11 -9.06 15.76
CA ARG A 169 -2.77 -9.44 16.20
C ARG A 169 -2.07 -10.27 15.14
N ALA A 170 -2.72 -11.27 14.56
CA ALA A 170 -2.17 -12.06 13.45
C ALA A 170 -1.83 -11.19 12.24
N LEU A 171 -2.69 -10.22 11.88
CA LEU A 171 -2.41 -9.28 10.79
C LEU A 171 -1.10 -8.51 11.01
N VAL A 172 -0.84 -8.09 12.25
CA VAL A 172 0.32 -7.27 12.63
C VAL A 172 1.57 -8.13 12.86
N GLU A 173 1.45 -9.19 13.65
CA GLU A 173 2.59 -9.96 14.19
C GLU A 173 3.03 -11.10 13.25
N ASP A 174 2.13 -11.67 12.43
CA ASP A 174 2.48 -12.68 11.42
C ASP A 174 3.05 -11.98 10.18
N ALA A 175 4.21 -11.38 10.40
CA ALA A 175 4.81 -10.40 9.52
C ALA A 175 6.01 -10.99 8.76
N ALA A 176 6.19 -10.52 7.52
CA ALA A 176 7.40 -10.82 6.77
C ALA A 176 8.62 -10.17 7.42
N SER A 177 9.82 -10.73 7.18
CA SER A 177 11.07 -10.09 7.57
C SER A 177 11.16 -8.68 6.98
N GLY A 178 11.45 -7.68 7.81
CA GLY A 178 11.49 -6.27 7.40
C GLY A 178 10.15 -5.52 7.49
N THR A 179 9.10 -6.16 7.99
CA THR A 179 7.85 -5.46 8.35
C THR A 179 8.07 -4.52 9.53
N PHE A 180 7.43 -3.36 9.48
CA PHE A 180 7.40 -2.41 10.59
C PHE A 180 6.02 -1.79 10.75
N VAL A 181 5.77 -1.27 11.95
CA VAL A 181 4.60 -0.43 12.26
C VAL A 181 5.06 1.02 12.34
N GLY A 182 4.52 1.86 11.45
CA GLY A 182 4.70 3.31 11.50
C GLY A 182 3.58 3.94 12.31
N GLU A 183 3.90 4.43 13.51
CA GLU A 183 2.95 5.16 14.35
C GLU A 183 3.07 6.67 14.15
N PHE A 184 1.94 7.35 14.01
CA PHE A 184 1.86 8.81 13.92
C PHE A 184 1.05 9.34 15.11
N ARG A 185 1.67 10.23 15.87
CA ARG A 185 1.15 10.77 17.12
C ARG A 185 1.06 12.30 17.07
N GLU A 186 0.05 12.85 17.71
CA GLU A 186 -0.04 14.28 18.01
C GLU A 186 1.10 14.70 18.98
N PRO A 187 1.39 16.00 19.12
CA PRO A 187 2.41 16.49 20.04
C PRO A 187 2.17 16.10 21.51
N ASP A 188 0.92 15.85 21.89
CA ASP A 188 0.49 15.38 23.21
C ASP A 188 0.68 13.86 23.41
N GLY A 189 1.12 13.14 22.37
CA GLY A 189 1.38 11.69 22.41
C GLY A 189 0.24 10.82 21.89
N ARG A 190 -0.94 11.38 21.61
CA ARG A 190 -2.11 10.61 21.16
C ARG A 190 -1.89 9.98 19.78
N LEU A 191 -2.12 8.67 19.65
CA LEU A 191 -2.04 7.96 18.37
C LEU A 191 -3.18 8.36 17.43
N VAL A 192 -2.84 8.77 16.21
CA VAL A 192 -3.81 9.26 15.22
C VAL A 192 -3.76 8.58 13.87
N ALA A 193 -2.66 7.92 13.53
CA ALA A 193 -2.58 7.06 12.37
C ALA A 193 -1.53 5.97 12.57
N VAL A 194 -1.77 4.84 11.92
CA VAL A 194 -0.87 3.70 11.89
C VAL A 194 -0.76 3.20 10.45
N THR A 195 0.45 2.77 10.07
CA THR A 195 0.68 2.00 8.85
C THR A 195 1.46 0.74 9.19
N LEU A 196 0.97 -0.41 8.71
CA LEU A 196 1.71 -1.65 8.65
C LEU A 196 2.31 -1.75 7.25
N SER A 197 3.63 -1.84 7.18
CA SER A 197 4.35 -1.76 5.90
C SER A 197 5.53 -2.71 5.88
N ASP A 198 5.77 -3.29 4.70
CA ASP A 198 6.91 -4.16 4.46
C ASP A 198 8.03 -3.38 3.77
N ARG A 199 9.27 -3.58 4.22
CA ARG A 199 10.47 -3.08 3.53
C ARG A 199 10.98 -4.17 2.59
N THR A 200 10.94 -3.90 1.29
CA THR A 200 11.51 -4.78 0.27
C THR A 200 12.90 -4.31 -0.15
N ALA A 201 13.60 -5.13 -0.93
CA ALA A 201 14.90 -4.78 -1.51
C ALA A 201 14.89 -3.46 -2.32
N ASP A 202 13.76 -3.08 -2.90
CA ASP A 202 13.63 -1.93 -3.80
C ASP A 202 12.50 -0.96 -3.44
N GLY A 203 11.84 -1.12 -2.29
CA GLY A 203 10.70 -0.29 -1.97
C GLY A 203 10.08 -0.46 -0.60
N LEU A 204 9.05 0.36 -0.37
CA LEU A 204 8.12 0.17 0.74
C LEU A 204 6.79 -0.31 0.18
N SER A 205 6.23 -1.37 0.75
CA SER A 205 4.92 -1.91 0.40
C SER A 205 3.94 -1.69 1.54
N GLY A 206 2.87 -0.93 1.29
CA GLY A 206 1.83 -0.72 2.29
C GLY A 206 0.93 -1.95 2.40
N VAL A 207 0.89 -2.58 3.57
CA VAL A 207 0.04 -3.75 3.86
C VAL A 207 -1.33 -3.27 4.32
N TYR A 208 -1.34 -2.47 5.38
CA TYR A 208 -2.56 -1.93 5.93
C TYR A 208 -2.32 -0.55 6.57
N LYS A 209 -3.37 0.27 6.64
CA LYS A 209 -3.30 1.57 7.32
C LYS A 209 -4.66 1.95 7.85
N PHE A 210 -4.66 2.59 9.01
CA PHE A 210 -5.86 3.11 9.67
C PHE A 210 -5.52 4.39 10.40
N TYR A 211 -6.54 5.20 10.69
CA TYR A 211 -6.37 6.51 11.28
C TYR A 211 -7.63 6.96 12.01
N ASP A 212 -7.48 7.99 12.83
CA ASP A 212 -8.57 8.60 13.58
C ASP A 212 -9.62 9.19 12.61
N PRO A 213 -10.84 8.62 12.55
CA PRO A 213 -11.86 9.05 11.59
C PRO A 213 -12.27 10.51 11.79
N ASP A 214 -12.16 11.04 13.01
CA ASP A 214 -12.48 12.44 13.32
C ASP A 214 -11.49 13.43 12.67
N LEU A 215 -10.32 12.93 12.26
CA LEU A 215 -9.30 13.69 11.54
C LEU A 215 -9.40 13.55 10.02
N ALA A 216 -10.49 12.97 9.47
CA ALA A 216 -10.67 12.78 8.03
C ALA A 216 -10.48 14.07 7.22
N GLY A 217 -10.89 15.23 7.75
CA GLY A 217 -10.67 16.55 7.14
C GLY A 217 -9.20 16.92 6.93
N ARG A 218 -8.27 16.26 7.63
CA ARG A 218 -6.82 16.41 7.44
C ARG A 218 -6.22 15.49 6.39
N SER A 219 -7.03 14.59 5.84
CA SER A 219 -6.62 13.56 4.88
C SER A 219 -5.46 12.67 5.35
N PRO A 220 -5.50 12.11 6.58
CA PRO A 220 -4.42 11.28 7.15
C PRO A 220 -4.04 10.09 6.25
N GLY A 221 -5.00 9.40 5.65
CA GLY A 221 -4.71 8.30 4.70
C GLY A 221 -3.93 8.75 3.46
N THR A 222 -4.09 10.00 3.02
CA THR A 222 -3.28 10.60 1.94
C THR A 222 -1.90 10.94 2.44
N PHE A 223 -1.83 11.56 3.62
CA PHE A 223 -0.59 11.93 4.29
C PHE A 223 0.33 10.73 4.51
N VAL A 224 -0.19 9.60 5.00
CA VAL A 224 0.58 8.35 5.19
C VAL A 224 1.21 7.88 3.88
N VAL A 225 0.50 7.95 2.75
CA VAL A 225 1.08 7.58 1.44
C VAL A 225 2.19 8.55 1.03
N LEU A 226 2.00 9.85 1.22
CA LEU A 226 3.04 10.84 0.96
C LEU A 226 4.25 10.62 1.87
N TRP A 227 4.02 10.19 3.11
CA TRP A 227 5.07 9.88 4.06
C TRP A 227 5.90 8.68 3.58
N HIS A 228 5.28 7.64 3.03
CA HIS A 228 6.02 6.54 2.40
C HIS A 228 6.93 7.01 1.28
N VAL A 229 6.50 7.98 0.46
CA VAL A 229 7.34 8.53 -0.61
C VAL A 229 8.57 9.24 -0.03
N VAL A 230 8.38 10.09 0.98
CA VAL A 230 9.50 10.76 1.66
C VAL A 230 10.42 9.76 2.33
N ARG A 231 9.85 8.78 3.05
CA ARG A 231 10.60 7.75 3.76
C ARG A 231 11.39 6.84 2.81
N ALA A 232 10.79 6.43 1.69
CA ALA A 232 11.48 5.66 0.66
C ALA A 232 12.66 6.47 0.06
N ALA A 233 12.46 7.77 -0.19
CA ALA A 233 13.54 8.64 -0.66
C ALA A 233 14.69 8.76 0.36
N GLU A 234 14.39 8.92 1.65
CA GLU A 234 15.39 8.94 2.74
C GLU A 234 16.19 7.63 2.83
N LEU A 235 15.52 6.49 2.58
CA LEU A 235 16.14 5.16 2.59
C LEU A 235 16.87 4.82 1.28
N GLY A 236 16.76 5.66 0.24
CA GLY A 236 17.32 5.39 -1.09
C GLY A 236 16.56 4.30 -1.86
N LEU A 237 15.31 4.03 -1.50
CA LEU A 237 14.46 3.03 -2.15
C LEU A 237 13.74 3.64 -3.36
N PRO A 238 13.80 3.00 -4.55
CA PRO A 238 13.25 3.56 -5.77
C PRO A 238 11.72 3.53 -5.85
N TYR A 239 11.03 2.67 -5.10
CA TYR A 239 9.59 2.46 -5.26
C TYR A 239 8.78 2.51 -3.96
N VAL A 240 7.52 2.93 -4.11
CA VAL A 240 6.46 2.68 -3.12
C VAL A 240 5.35 1.87 -3.78
N TYR A 241 5.12 0.65 -3.31
CA TYR A 241 4.06 -0.23 -3.82
C TYR A 241 2.72 0.11 -3.15
N LEU A 242 1.70 0.42 -3.96
CA LEU A 242 0.39 0.91 -3.48
C LEU A 242 -0.73 -0.13 -3.52
N GLY A 243 -0.41 -1.41 -3.70
CA GLY A 243 -1.43 -2.43 -3.84
C GLY A 243 -1.94 -2.55 -5.28
N TYR A 244 -3.23 -2.90 -5.39
CA TYR A 244 -3.97 -2.92 -6.64
C TYR A 244 -4.73 -1.60 -6.84
N TRP A 245 -4.68 -1.07 -8.06
CA TRP A 245 -5.58 -0.05 -8.57
C TRP A 245 -6.69 -0.74 -9.36
N ILE A 246 -7.93 -0.35 -9.10
CA ILE A 246 -9.13 -0.84 -9.78
C ILE A 246 -9.89 0.42 -10.21
N PRO A 247 -9.84 0.80 -11.50
CA PRO A 247 -10.44 2.05 -11.98
C PRO A 247 -11.93 2.15 -11.64
N GLN A 248 -12.65 1.03 -11.73
CA GLN A 248 -14.10 0.96 -11.52
C GLN A 248 -14.51 0.95 -10.04
N CYS A 249 -13.56 0.94 -9.10
CA CYS A 249 -13.85 0.90 -7.67
C CYS A 249 -13.38 2.20 -7.01
N PRO A 250 -14.27 3.11 -6.55
CA PRO A 250 -13.87 4.38 -5.94
C PRO A 250 -12.90 4.24 -4.76
N LYS A 251 -13.04 3.16 -3.97
CA LYS A 251 -12.15 2.83 -2.85
C LYS A 251 -10.71 2.56 -3.31
N MET A 252 -10.49 2.15 -4.57
CA MET A 252 -9.18 1.81 -5.13
C MET A 252 -8.70 2.77 -6.24
N ALA A 253 -9.62 3.46 -6.92
CA ALA A 253 -9.34 4.38 -8.03
C ALA A 253 -8.48 5.58 -7.61
N TYR A 254 -8.57 6.00 -6.33
CA TYR A 254 -7.84 7.16 -5.81
C TYR A 254 -6.30 7.07 -6.00
N LYS A 255 -5.75 5.88 -6.19
CA LYS A 255 -4.30 5.66 -6.37
C LYS A 255 -3.75 6.30 -7.65
N ALA A 256 -4.59 6.47 -8.68
CA ALA A 256 -4.18 7.10 -9.94
C ALA A 256 -3.69 8.56 -9.75
N ARG A 257 -4.08 9.25 -8.68
CA ARG A 257 -3.66 10.65 -8.44
C ARG A 257 -2.20 10.81 -7.98
N TYR A 258 -1.52 9.73 -7.57
CA TYR A 258 -0.11 9.79 -7.13
C TYR A 258 0.82 9.71 -8.33
N ARG A 259 0.98 10.83 -9.04
CA ARG A 259 1.70 10.87 -10.32
C ARG A 259 3.20 11.22 -10.17
N PRO A 260 4.05 10.71 -11.09
CA PRO A 260 3.80 9.59 -11.99
C PRO A 260 3.52 8.29 -11.21
N LEU A 261 2.71 7.42 -11.79
CA LEU A 261 2.39 6.09 -11.25
C LEU A 261 2.73 5.07 -12.34
N GLU A 262 3.28 3.93 -11.96
CA GLU A 262 3.52 2.80 -12.86
C GLU A 262 2.50 1.69 -12.57
N ARG A 263 2.05 1.00 -13.61
CA ARG A 263 1.24 -0.22 -13.53
C ARG A 263 2.02 -1.42 -14.04
N LEU A 264 1.72 -2.61 -13.51
CA LEU A 264 2.24 -3.85 -14.08
C LEU A 264 1.37 -4.24 -15.27
N GLY A 265 1.95 -4.21 -16.47
CA GLY A 265 1.27 -4.56 -17.72
C GLY A 265 1.19 -6.07 -17.97
N PRO A 266 0.45 -6.51 -19.02
CA PRO A 266 0.27 -7.92 -19.35
C PRO A 266 1.56 -8.70 -19.60
N GLY A 267 2.63 -8.03 -20.04
CA GLY A 267 3.95 -8.64 -20.22
C GLY A 267 4.78 -8.80 -18.95
N GLU A 268 4.18 -8.61 -17.76
CA GLU A 268 4.89 -8.56 -16.46
C GLU A 268 5.97 -7.45 -16.40
N VAL A 269 5.75 -6.37 -17.16
CA VAL A 269 6.64 -5.21 -17.22
C VAL A 269 5.94 -4.01 -16.58
N TRP A 270 6.69 -3.28 -15.74
CA TRP A 270 6.23 -2.03 -15.16
C TRP A 270 6.29 -0.90 -16.20
N GLU A 271 5.15 -0.27 -16.45
CA GLU A 271 5.01 0.80 -17.43
C GLU A 271 4.24 1.99 -16.84
N PRO A 272 4.42 3.22 -17.36
CA PRO A 272 3.66 4.37 -16.91
C PRO A 272 2.15 4.11 -17.00
N LEU A 273 1.43 4.43 -15.93
CA LEU A 273 -0.03 4.54 -15.97
C LEU A 273 -0.36 5.89 -16.62
N GLU A 274 -0.70 5.86 -17.89
CA GLU A 274 -1.19 7.04 -18.61
C GLU A 274 -2.44 7.61 -17.93
N PRO A 275 -2.66 8.93 -18.00
CA PRO A 275 -3.96 9.48 -17.67
C PRO A 275 -4.97 8.83 -18.62
N GLU A 276 -6.05 8.24 -18.10
CA GLU A 276 -7.22 7.98 -18.94
C GLU A 276 -7.58 9.32 -19.60
N ALA A 277 -7.57 9.37 -20.94
CA ALA A 277 -8.15 10.47 -21.66
C ALA A 277 -9.58 10.60 -21.13
N ALA A 278 -9.97 11.80 -20.73
CA ALA A 278 -11.33 12.05 -20.28
C ALA A 278 -12.26 11.94 -21.50
N ASP A 279 -12.59 10.71 -21.91
CA ASP A 279 -13.68 10.46 -22.83
C ASP A 279 -14.96 10.72 -22.05
N GLY A 280 -15.52 11.91 -22.29
CA GLY A 280 -16.74 12.44 -21.70
C GLY A 280 -17.99 11.69 -22.14
N THR A 281 -18.04 10.37 -21.94
CA THR A 281 -19.31 9.65 -21.95
C THR A 281 -19.85 9.68 -20.53
N VAL A 282 -20.49 10.80 -20.21
CA VAL A 282 -21.48 10.87 -19.13
C VAL A 282 -22.58 9.89 -19.54
N CYS A 283 -22.59 8.70 -18.93
CA CYS A 283 -23.80 7.90 -18.94
C CYS A 283 -24.86 8.72 -18.21
N ALA A 284 -25.87 9.11 -18.98
CA ALA A 284 -26.99 9.93 -18.57
C ALA A 284 -27.66 9.40 -17.31
N GLU A 285 -28.16 10.36 -16.54
CA GLU A 285 -29.13 10.17 -15.47
C GLU A 285 -30.41 9.56 -16.05
N ASP A 286 -30.80 8.39 -15.56
CA ASP A 286 -32.17 7.87 -15.56
C ASP A 286 -32.36 7.16 -14.20
N GLY A 287 -33.36 7.41 -13.36
CA GLY A 287 -34.43 8.39 -13.41
C GLY A 287 -34.90 8.67 -11.98
N ARG A 288 -35.43 9.87 -11.78
CA ARG A 288 -36.43 10.12 -10.75
C ARG A 288 -37.69 9.36 -11.14
N ASP A 289 -38.39 8.81 -10.14
CA ASP A 289 -39.85 8.58 -10.01
C ASP A 289 -40.01 7.52 -8.90
N GLY A 290 -40.84 7.60 -7.87
CA GLY A 290 -41.82 8.56 -7.33
C GLY A 290 -42.11 8.10 -5.88
N ALA A 291 -42.33 9.02 -4.94
CA ALA A 291 -43.65 9.30 -4.37
C ALA A 291 -44.40 8.05 -3.86
N GLY A 292 -44.51 7.96 -2.53
CA GLY A 292 -45.27 6.95 -1.78
C GLY A 292 -44.84 6.93 -0.32
#